data_AF-A0A4Y6UZF3-F1
#
_entry.id   AF-A0A4Y6UZF3-F1
#
_cell.length_a   1.000
_cell.length_b   1.000
_cell.length_c   1.000
_cell.angle_alpha   90.00
_cell.angle_beta   90.00
_cell.angle_gamma   90.00
#
_symmetry.space_group_name_H-M   'P 1'
#
loop_
_entity.id
_entity.type
_entity.pdbx_description
1 polymer ?
#
loop_
_entity_poly.entity_id
_entity_poly.type
_entity_poly.pdbx_seq_one_letter_code
_entity_poly.pdbx_strand_id
1 'polypeptide(L)'
;MTVEGFHTYFVSGLGIWVHNDECITPVAAANAIASADRVGSALNKSDKNHRAASFLTEAQLSKGKTFNSTGGDGVKRTLLQVNGEMNGKSSIYEYLLQPGGTVSHQLFINGGEITGKLNQQVKK
;
A
#
# COMPACT_ATOMS: atom_id res chain seq x y z
N MET A 1 -17.52 -18.98 -22.61
CA MET A 1 -16.38 -19.31 -21.74
C MET A 1 -15.64 -18.01 -21.49
N THR A 2 -15.84 -17.41 -20.32
CA THR A 2 -15.05 -16.24 -19.90
C THR A 2 -13.70 -16.76 -19.45
N VAL A 3 -12.64 -16.36 -20.13
CA VAL A 3 -11.27 -16.63 -19.69
C VAL A 3 -10.90 -15.63 -18.60
N GLU A 4 -11.53 -15.77 -17.43
CA GLU A 4 -11.04 -15.13 -16.20
C GLU A 4 -9.85 -15.94 -15.69
N GLY A 5 -8.64 -15.55 -16.08
CA GLY A 5 -7.46 -16.27 -15.58
C GLY A 5 -6.12 -16.01 -16.26
N PHE A 6 -6.06 -15.29 -17.38
CA PHE A 6 -4.78 -14.88 -17.97
C PHE A 6 -4.87 -13.44 -18.48
N HIS A 7 -4.39 -12.48 -17.67
CA HIS A 7 -4.26 -11.08 -18.05
C HIS A 7 -2.85 -10.80 -18.60
N THR A 8 -2.51 -11.45 -19.72
CA THR A 8 -1.34 -11.11 -20.54
C THR A 8 -1.84 -10.63 -21.90
N TYR A 9 -1.62 -9.35 -22.23
CA TYR A 9 -1.82 -8.85 -23.59
C TYR A 9 -0.47 -8.54 -24.24
N PHE A 10 -0.32 -8.98 -25.49
CA PHE A 10 0.90 -8.86 -26.27
C PHE A 10 1.05 -7.43 -26.80
N VAL A 11 2.13 -6.73 -26.43
CA VAL A 11 2.52 -5.48 -27.09
C VAL A 11 3.56 -5.83 -28.16
N SER A 12 3.15 -5.76 -29.42
CA SER A 12 3.92 -6.24 -30.56
C SER A 12 5.28 -5.56 -30.70
N GLY A 13 6.34 -6.37 -30.86
CA GLY A 13 7.64 -5.95 -31.38
C GLY A 13 8.87 -6.33 -30.54
N LEU A 14 8.74 -6.49 -29.21
CA LEU A 14 9.90 -6.62 -28.32
C LEU A 14 9.87 -7.81 -27.35
N GLY A 15 8.83 -8.66 -27.37
CA GLY A 15 8.81 -9.89 -26.56
C GLY A 15 8.83 -9.66 -25.04
N ILE A 16 8.36 -8.52 -24.57
CA ILE A 16 8.31 -8.19 -23.13
C ILE A 16 7.01 -8.74 -22.53
N TRP A 17 7.13 -9.52 -21.46
CA TRP A 17 6.01 -9.94 -20.62
C TRP A 17 5.65 -8.80 -19.66
N VAL A 18 4.50 -8.18 -19.86
CA VAL A 18 3.92 -7.24 -18.89
C VAL A 18 2.80 -7.94 -18.14
N HIS A 19 3.02 -8.19 -16.85
CA HIS A 19 1.96 -8.60 -15.94
C HIS A 19 1.32 -7.31 -15.42
N ASN A 20 0.10 -7.00 -15.86
CA ASN A 20 -0.73 -6.03 -15.14
C ASN A 20 -1.35 -6.78 -13.95
N ASP A 21 -0.54 -7.03 -12.92
CA ASP A 21 -1.04 -7.44 -11.61
C ASP A 21 -1.94 -6.29 -11.13
N GLU A 22 -3.26 -6.44 -11.25
CA GLU A 22 -4.25 -5.38 -11.01
C GLU A 22 -4.29 -4.99 -9.53
N CYS A 23 -3.27 -4.29 -9.08
CA CYS A 23 -3.36 -3.43 -7.92
C CYS A 23 -4.14 -2.19 -8.36
N ILE A 24 -5.06 -1.72 -7.52
CA ILE A 24 -5.66 -0.39 -7.75
C ILE A 24 -4.55 0.66 -7.88
N THR A 25 -4.78 1.69 -8.67
CA THR A 25 -3.78 2.75 -8.86
C THR A 25 -3.48 3.47 -7.54
N PRO A 26 -2.28 4.07 -7.37
CA PRO A 26 -1.96 4.85 -6.17
C PRO A 26 -2.97 5.97 -5.90
N VAL A 27 -3.54 6.58 -6.95
CA VAL A 27 -4.58 7.61 -6.82
C VAL A 27 -5.87 7.01 -6.23
N ALA A 28 -6.34 5.87 -6.76
CA ALA A 28 -7.52 5.20 -6.24
C ALA A 28 -7.32 4.71 -4.79
N ALA A 29 -6.14 4.15 -4.49
CA ALA A 29 -5.78 3.74 -3.13
C ALA A 29 -5.74 4.94 -2.18
N ALA A 30 -5.14 6.05 -2.59
CA ALA A 30 -5.07 7.27 -1.79
C ALA A 30 -6.46 7.82 -1.46
N ASN A 31 -7.35 7.88 -2.44
CA ASN A 31 -8.72 8.31 -2.25
C ASN A 31 -9.45 7.44 -1.22
N ALA A 32 -9.38 6.11 -1.41
CA ALA A 32 -10.00 5.16 -0.48
C ALA A 32 -9.40 5.27 0.93
N ILE A 33 -8.08 5.35 1.05
CA ILE A 33 -7.38 5.43 2.35
C ILE A 33 -7.67 6.74 3.07
N ALA A 34 -7.80 7.86 2.37
CA ALA A 34 -8.04 9.16 2.99
C ALA A 34 -9.39 9.22 3.74
N SER A 35 -10.41 8.53 3.21
CA SER A 35 -11.74 8.45 3.83
C SER A 35 -12.00 7.16 4.61
N ALA A 36 -11.06 6.22 4.64
CA ALA A 36 -11.27 4.91 5.23
C ALA A 36 -11.35 4.95 6.76
N ASP A 37 -12.33 4.21 7.30
CA ASP A 37 -12.35 3.83 8.70
C ASP A 37 -11.12 2.99 9.06
N ARG A 38 -10.58 3.25 10.26
CA ARG A 38 -9.49 2.47 10.83
C ARG A 38 -10.04 1.30 11.60
N VAL A 39 -9.49 0.11 11.35
CA VAL A 39 -9.83 -1.12 12.08
C VAL A 39 -8.57 -1.84 12.51
N GLY A 40 -8.71 -2.85 13.37
CA GLY A 40 -7.59 -3.70 13.78
C GLY A 40 -6.42 -2.91 14.38
N SER A 41 -5.21 -3.11 13.85
CA SER A 41 -4.01 -2.43 14.37
C SER A 41 -4.01 -0.94 14.07
N ALA A 42 -4.56 -0.51 12.94
CA ALA A 42 -4.64 0.91 12.60
C ALA A 42 -5.54 1.70 13.56
N LEU A 43 -6.53 1.03 14.17
CA LEU A 43 -7.41 1.64 15.19
C LEU A 43 -6.80 1.56 16.60
N ASN A 44 -6.25 0.39 16.95
CA ASN A 44 -5.91 0.10 18.34
C ASN A 44 -4.49 0.54 18.75
N LYS A 45 -3.59 0.78 17.80
CA LYS A 45 -2.21 1.21 18.09
C LYS A 45 -2.07 2.71 17.94
N SER A 46 -1.63 3.35 19.02
CA SER A 46 -1.57 4.81 19.09
C SER A 46 -0.19 5.36 19.40
N ASP A 47 0.88 4.58 19.23
CA ASP A 47 2.23 5.12 19.30
C ASP A 47 2.50 6.11 18.16
N LYS A 48 3.58 6.88 18.31
CA LYS A 48 3.94 7.97 17.41
C LYS A 48 3.96 7.52 15.94
N ASN A 49 4.46 6.33 15.65
CA ASN A 49 4.64 5.85 14.29
C ASN A 49 3.32 5.43 13.65
N HIS A 50 2.40 4.81 14.41
CA HIS A 50 1.07 4.49 13.90
C HIS A 50 0.22 5.76 13.72
N ARG A 51 0.29 6.72 14.65
CA ARG A 51 -0.44 7.99 14.54
C ARG A 51 0.05 8.87 13.39
N ALA A 52 1.35 8.85 13.10
CA ALA A 52 1.96 9.60 12.02
C ALA A 52 1.25 9.39 10.67
N ALA A 53 0.89 8.14 10.37
CA ALA A 53 0.20 7.77 9.14
C ALA A 53 -1.22 8.36 9.04
N SER A 54 -1.82 8.83 10.13
CA SER A 54 -3.14 9.48 10.05
C SER A 54 -3.10 10.90 9.49
N PHE A 55 -1.93 11.50 9.29
CA PHE A 55 -1.79 12.91 8.90
C PHE A 55 -1.46 13.12 7.41
N LEU A 56 -1.28 12.06 6.63
CA LEU A 56 -1.02 12.19 5.20
C LEU A 56 -2.30 12.57 4.45
N THR A 57 -2.19 13.59 3.61
CA THR A 57 -3.25 13.97 2.66
C THR A 57 -3.33 12.98 1.51
N GLU A 58 -4.51 12.89 0.87
CA GLU A 58 -4.69 12.12 -0.36
C GLU A 58 -3.64 12.46 -1.43
N ALA A 59 -3.33 13.74 -1.61
CA ALA A 59 -2.33 14.22 -2.57
C ALA A 59 -0.89 13.76 -2.25
N GLN A 60 -0.58 13.50 -0.96
CA GLN A 60 0.68 12.89 -0.57
C GLN A 60 0.65 11.38 -0.83
N LEU A 61 -0.42 10.69 -0.40
CA LEU A 61 -0.61 9.25 -0.58
C LEU A 61 -0.55 8.82 -2.05
N SER A 62 -1.12 9.63 -2.96
CA SER A 62 -1.20 9.31 -4.39
C SER A 62 0.16 9.27 -5.10
N LYS A 63 1.22 9.77 -4.46
CA LYS A 63 2.61 9.68 -4.94
C LYS A 63 3.30 8.36 -4.58
N GLY A 64 2.61 7.48 -3.86
CA GLY A 64 3.12 6.18 -3.45
C GLY A 64 3.12 5.12 -4.56
N LYS A 65 3.38 3.88 -4.17
CA LYS A 65 3.25 2.67 -4.99
C LYS A 65 2.30 1.69 -4.31
N THR A 66 1.47 1.04 -5.11
CA THR A 66 0.55 0.01 -4.66
C THR A 66 1.11 -1.38 -4.98
N PHE A 67 0.80 -2.34 -4.12
CA PHE A 67 1.22 -3.73 -4.23
C PHE A 67 0.09 -4.65 -3.79
N ASN A 68 0.01 -5.82 -4.43
CA ASN A 68 -0.87 -6.88 -3.98
C ASN A 68 -0.28 -7.52 -2.72
N SER A 69 -1.11 -7.66 -1.69
CA SER A 69 -0.73 -8.33 -0.44
C SER A 69 -1.81 -9.35 -0.08
N THR A 70 -1.43 -10.63 -0.05
CA THR A 70 -2.31 -11.72 0.39
C THR A 70 -1.84 -12.18 1.76
N GLY A 71 -2.73 -12.07 2.75
CA GLY A 71 -2.46 -12.55 4.10
C GLY A 71 -2.47 -14.09 4.16
N GLY A 72 -2.07 -14.64 5.32
CA GLY A 72 -2.21 -16.09 5.57
C GLY A 72 -3.67 -16.58 5.56
N ASP A 73 -4.63 -15.67 5.59
CA ASP A 73 -6.06 -15.91 5.47
C ASP A 73 -6.56 -15.99 4.01
N GLY A 74 -5.66 -15.83 3.03
CA GLY A 74 -6.01 -15.87 1.61
C GLY A 74 -6.74 -14.63 1.10
N VAL A 75 -6.99 -13.64 1.95
CA VAL A 75 -7.68 -12.40 1.57
C VAL A 75 -6.69 -11.46 0.88
N LYS A 76 -7.00 -11.10 -0.37
CA LYS A 76 -6.25 -10.11 -1.15
C LYS A 76 -6.51 -8.71 -0.61
N ARG A 77 -5.46 -7.94 -0.42
CA ARG A 77 -5.47 -6.56 0.10
C ARG A 77 -4.53 -5.71 -0.75
N THR A 78 -4.74 -4.40 -0.70
CA THR A 78 -3.83 -3.44 -1.33
C THR A 78 -2.88 -2.89 -0.28
N LEU A 79 -1.58 -3.06 -0.49
CA LEU A 79 -0.55 -2.35 0.25
C LEU A 79 -0.18 -1.07 -0.51
N LEU A 80 -0.37 0.09 0.12
CA LEU A 80 0.18 1.36 -0.35
C LEU A 80 1.44 1.68 0.48
N GLN A 81 2.57 1.90 -0.19
CA GLN A 81 3.76 2.47 0.42
C GLN A 81 4.08 3.80 -0.23
N VAL A 82 4.33 4.83 0.58
CA VAL A 82 4.67 6.18 0.08
C VAL A 82 5.86 6.73 0.83
N ASN A 83 6.78 7.36 0.09
CA ASN A 83 7.90 8.06 0.69
C ASN A 83 7.40 9.24 1.52
N GLY A 84 8.05 9.47 2.64
CA GLY A 84 7.83 10.65 3.45
C GLY A 84 9.00 10.96 4.34
N GLU A 85 8.77 11.91 5.24
CA GLU A 85 9.76 12.36 6.19
C GLU A 85 9.10 12.60 7.53
N MET A 86 9.81 12.27 8.61
CA MET A 86 9.48 12.79 9.94
C MET A 86 10.78 13.20 10.63
N ASN A 87 10.80 14.43 11.16
CA ASN A 87 11.94 14.96 11.90
C ASN A 87 13.26 14.93 11.11
N GLY A 88 13.25 15.30 9.82
CA GLY A 88 14.46 15.36 9.00
C GLY A 88 14.99 14.01 8.51
N LYS A 89 14.23 12.92 8.68
CA LYS A 89 14.66 11.56 8.30
C LYS A 89 13.75 10.99 7.21
N SER A 90 14.37 10.61 6.09
CA SER A 90 13.72 9.85 5.02
C SER A 90 13.12 8.55 5.55
N SER A 91 11.94 8.22 5.06
CA SER A 91 11.08 7.19 5.62
C SER A 91 9.99 6.78 4.64
N ILE A 92 9.23 5.76 5.00
CA ILE A 92 7.98 5.43 4.32
C ILE A 92 6.80 5.43 5.28
N TYR A 93 5.62 5.64 4.71
CA TYR A 93 4.34 5.31 5.32
C TYR A 93 3.75 4.12 4.58
N GLU A 94 3.22 3.16 5.34
CA GLU A 94 2.55 1.97 4.83
C GLU A 94 1.09 1.97 5.23
N TYR A 95 0.22 1.51 4.33
CA TYR A 95 -1.20 1.28 4.58
C TYR A 95 -1.63 -0.04 3.97
N LEU A 96 -2.43 -0.80 4.70
CA LEU A 96 -3.08 -2.01 4.19
C LEU A 96 -4.59 -1.77 4.07
N LEU A 97 -5.03 -1.55 2.83
CA LEU A 97 -6.43 -1.36 2.47
C LEU A 97 -7.10 -2.72 2.26
N GLN A 98 -8.20 -2.93 2.95
CA GLN A 98 -9.02 -4.13 2.84
C GLN A 98 -10.01 -4.05 1.67
N PRO A 99 -10.51 -5.18 1.14
CA PRO A 99 -11.54 -5.19 0.10
C PRO A 99 -12.81 -4.40 0.46
N GLY A 100 -13.14 -4.32 1.75
CA GLY A 100 -14.29 -3.55 2.26
C GLY A 100 -14.03 -2.05 2.44
N GLY A 101 -12.90 -1.51 1.97
CA GLY A 101 -12.59 -0.08 2.05
C GLY A 101 -12.08 0.41 3.41
N THR A 102 -11.84 -0.49 4.37
CA THR A 102 -11.25 -0.12 5.67
C THR A 102 -9.74 -0.30 5.67
N VAL A 103 -9.03 0.47 6.51
CA VAL A 103 -7.58 0.32 6.71
C VAL A 103 -7.32 -0.47 7.99
N SER A 104 -6.72 -1.65 7.86
CA SER A 104 -6.44 -2.54 9.01
C SER A 104 -5.04 -2.36 9.58
N HIS A 105 -4.13 -1.80 8.79
CA HIS A 105 -2.76 -1.50 9.18
C HIS A 105 -2.33 -0.16 8.61
N GLN A 106 -1.65 0.64 9.44
CA GLN A 106 -0.93 1.82 9.01
C GLN A 106 0.32 1.99 9.86
N LEU A 107 1.42 2.42 9.26
CA LEU A 107 2.68 2.57 9.99
C LEU A 107 3.64 3.53 9.31
N PHE A 108 4.28 4.38 10.10
CA PHE A 108 5.50 5.09 9.71
C PHE A 108 6.75 4.25 10.02
N ILE A 109 7.63 4.11 9.04
CA ILE A 109 8.88 3.35 9.16
C ILE A 109 10.06 4.27 8.87
N ASN A 110 10.77 4.67 9.94
CA ASN A 110 11.96 5.50 9.86
C ASN A 110 13.11 4.77 9.13
N GLY A 111 13.68 5.39 8.11
CA GLY A 111 14.70 4.76 7.25
C GLY A 111 14.17 3.62 6.38
N GLY A 112 12.85 3.48 6.28
CA GLY A 112 12.23 2.51 5.39
C GLY A 112 12.31 2.91 3.92
N GLU A 113 12.04 1.94 3.06
CA GLU A 113 12.05 2.04 1.60
C GLU A 113 10.87 1.29 1.02
N ILE A 114 10.39 1.73 -0.14
CA ILE A 114 9.30 1.05 -0.84
C ILE A 114 9.78 -0.32 -1.32
N THR A 115 9.21 -1.38 -0.75
CA THR A 115 9.65 -2.78 -0.92
C THR A 115 8.55 -3.74 -1.35
N GLY A 116 7.29 -3.30 -1.34
CA GLY A 116 6.12 -4.13 -1.55
C GLY A 116 5.85 -5.15 -0.44
N LYS A 117 6.56 -5.06 0.69
CA LYS A 117 6.41 -5.95 1.85
C LYS A 117 5.94 -5.16 3.06
N LEU A 118 4.91 -5.66 3.72
CA LEU A 118 4.35 -5.06 4.94
C LEU A 118 5.32 -5.17 6.12
N ASN A 119 5.34 -4.18 7.01
CA ASN A 119 6.12 -4.15 8.24
C ASN A 119 7.63 -4.30 8.00
N GLN A 120 8.18 -3.52 7.08
CA GLN A 120 9.61 -3.54 6.78
C GLN A 120 10.46 -3.44 8.06
N GLN A 121 11.41 -4.36 8.20
CA GLN A 121 12.41 -4.34 9.27
C GLN A 121 13.68 -3.62 8.78
N VAL A 122 13.89 -2.40 9.24
CA VAL A 122 15.09 -1.61 8.93
C VAL A 122 16.20 -2.01 9.89
N LYS A 123 17.31 -2.52 9.35
CA LYS A 123 18.52 -2.77 10.16
C LYS A 123 19.14 -1.42 10.53
N LYS A 124 19.36 -1.21 11.84
CA LYS A 124 20.05 -0.04 12.37
C LYS A 124 21.56 -0.21 12.31
#